data_AF-A0A414P837-F1
#
_entry.id   AF-A0A414P837-F1
#
_cell.length_a   1.000
_cell.length_b   1.000
_cell.length_c   1.000
_cell.angle_alpha   90.00
_cell.angle_beta   90.00
_cell.angle_gamma   90.00
#
_symmetry.space_group_name_H-M   'P 1'
#
loop_
_entity.id
_entity.type
_entity.pdbx_description
1 polymer ?
#
loop_
_entity_poly.entity_id
_entity_poly.type
_entity_poly.pdbx_seq_one_letter_code
_entity_poly.pdbx_strand_id
1 'polypeptide(L)'
;MDKAEELLNTLDVNDENLYPVSPEEEAHIVIGKDRVITVPPDLKRLGVQYDKNVESVTFDCPRYWDGIDLLDMAMYINYVRSDGKTGSYHVADTAVDPDDENMINFTWTISEHVAYVNGKITFLVCAKHSDSSGASTNRWNSEINRDCYISEGMDTNQVIEDVNTDLITQVLLKIDELDEKCTTIPTLVSQLENDSKYLEADGSVSFGRKTGTTVGEKSIAFGYDVEASGQYSFSEGELTKATGRGSHAEGGAGTIASGKYAHGEGYGTTASGQAAHSEGYNTYATGNYSHASGYNSKAAADMSNAENYATEANGKCSHAEGLISIANGMASHAEGGGTSTYRASTMWRMQMASMPIL
;
A
#
# COMPACT_ATOMS: atom_id res chain seq x y z
N MET A 1 -37.36 30.34 -62.91
CA MET A 1 -38.46 29.79 -62.09
C MET A 1 -37.96 28.47 -61.59
N ASP A 2 -37.48 28.52 -60.35
CA ASP A 2 -36.82 27.41 -59.66
C ASP A 2 -37.90 26.49 -59.09
N LYS A 3 -37.62 25.18 -59.02
CA LYS A 3 -38.62 24.12 -58.71
C LYS A 3 -39.35 24.30 -57.37
N ALA A 4 -38.86 25.19 -56.50
CA ALA A 4 -39.50 25.56 -55.24
C ALA A 4 -40.80 26.39 -55.43
N GLU A 5 -40.88 27.23 -56.47
CA GLU A 5 -42.08 28.04 -56.73
C GLU A 5 -43.24 27.19 -57.30
N GLU A 6 -42.92 26.07 -57.95
CA GLU A 6 -43.92 25.13 -58.49
C GLU A 6 -44.60 24.31 -57.37
N LEU A 7 -43.89 24.05 -56.27
CA LEU A 7 -44.38 23.30 -55.11
C LEU A 7 -45.35 24.12 -54.25
N LEU A 8 -45.06 25.41 -54.05
CA LEU A 8 -45.95 26.34 -53.33
C LEU A 8 -47.30 26.55 -54.01
N ASN A 9 -47.37 26.43 -55.34
CA ASN A 9 -48.61 26.56 -56.10
C ASN A 9 -49.49 25.29 -56.09
N THR A 10 -49.03 24.19 -55.47
CA THR A 10 -49.77 22.93 -55.39
C THR A 10 -50.42 22.67 -54.03
N LEU A 11 -50.19 23.53 -53.04
CA LEU A 11 -50.78 23.42 -51.70
C LEU A 11 -52.13 24.15 -51.68
N ASP A 12 -53.23 23.38 -51.63
CA ASP A 12 -54.57 23.92 -51.42
C ASP A 12 -54.73 24.32 -49.95
N VAL A 13 -54.56 25.61 -49.68
CA VAL A 13 -54.61 26.23 -48.34
C VAL A 13 -55.98 26.17 -47.66
N ASN A 14 -57.00 25.57 -48.30
CA ASN A 14 -58.36 25.47 -47.75
C ASN A 14 -58.84 24.02 -47.51
N ASP A 15 -57.96 23.02 -47.53
CA ASP A 15 -58.36 21.65 -47.19
C ASP A 15 -58.54 21.47 -45.66
N GLU A 16 -59.79 21.54 -45.20
CA GLU A 16 -60.18 21.34 -43.80
C GLU A 16 -59.91 19.90 -43.28
N ASN A 17 -59.49 18.94 -44.13
CA ASN A 17 -59.06 17.61 -43.69
C ASN A 17 -57.56 17.51 -43.37
N LEU A 18 -56.78 18.59 -43.53
CA LEU A 18 -55.35 18.61 -43.19
C LEU A 18 -55.07 18.77 -41.68
N TYR A 19 -56.12 18.94 -40.86
CA TYR A 19 -56.01 18.98 -39.41
C TYR A 19 -56.84 17.85 -38.78
N PRO A 20 -56.28 16.64 -38.62
CA PRO A 20 -56.92 15.66 -37.75
C PRO A 20 -56.86 16.17 -36.30
N VAL A 21 -58.07 16.41 -35.76
CA VAL A 21 -58.56 16.13 -34.40
C VAL A 21 -57.67 16.52 -33.20
N SER A 22 -58.25 17.38 -32.34
CA SER A 22 -57.97 17.67 -30.91
C SER A 22 -56.73 17.03 -30.27
N PRO A 23 -55.83 17.80 -29.61
CA PRO A 23 -54.77 17.21 -28.80
C PRO A 23 -55.42 16.32 -27.74
N GLU A 24 -55.11 15.02 -27.77
CA GLU A 24 -55.26 14.18 -26.58
C GLU A 24 -54.49 14.89 -25.45
N GLU A 25 -55.10 15.05 -24.28
CA GLU A 25 -54.40 15.57 -23.08
C GLU A 25 -53.07 14.82 -22.97
N GLU A 26 -51.94 15.54 -23.05
CA GLU A 26 -50.63 14.91 -22.96
C GLU A 26 -50.58 14.13 -21.66
N ALA A 27 -50.35 12.81 -21.74
CA ALA A 27 -50.32 11.99 -20.55
C ALA A 27 -49.10 12.36 -19.70
N HIS A 28 -49.31 12.66 -18.41
CA HIS A 28 -48.25 12.99 -17.46
C HIS A 28 -48.04 11.88 -16.43
N ILE A 29 -46.82 11.75 -15.91
CA ILE A 29 -46.55 10.96 -14.70
C ILE A 29 -46.92 11.80 -13.47
N VAL A 30 -47.88 11.32 -12.67
CA VAL A 30 -48.39 12.09 -11.53
C VAL A 30 -47.76 11.61 -10.23
N ILE A 31 -47.21 12.54 -9.46
CA ILE A 31 -46.77 12.32 -8.08
C ILE A 31 -47.88 12.78 -7.14
N GLY A 32 -48.44 11.87 -6.35
CA GLY A 32 -49.49 12.20 -5.39
C GLY A 32 -49.00 13.01 -4.19
N LYS A 33 -49.93 13.58 -3.43
CA LYS A 33 -49.65 14.21 -2.12
C LYS A 33 -49.15 13.21 -1.06
N ASP A 34 -49.32 11.92 -1.29
CA ASP A 34 -48.71 10.83 -0.52
C ASP A 34 -47.29 10.49 -0.99
N ARG A 35 -46.81 11.16 -2.05
CA ARG A 35 -45.52 10.99 -2.71
C ARG A 35 -45.44 9.75 -3.61
N VAL A 36 -46.55 9.05 -3.83
CA VAL A 36 -46.61 7.87 -4.70
C VAL A 36 -46.57 8.32 -6.17
N ILE A 37 -45.73 7.67 -6.98
CA ILE A 37 -45.63 7.94 -8.42
C ILE A 37 -46.61 7.02 -9.17
N THR A 38 -47.54 7.62 -9.89
CA THR A 38 -48.48 6.92 -10.78
C THR A 38 -48.09 7.15 -12.23
N VAL A 39 -47.80 6.05 -12.94
CA VAL A 39 -47.38 6.09 -14.36
C VAL A 39 -48.51 5.59 -15.25
N PRO A 40 -49.07 6.42 -16.14
CA PRO A 40 -50.04 5.99 -17.14
C PRO A 40 -49.50 4.84 -18.00
N PRO A 41 -50.36 3.91 -18.49
CA PRO A 41 -49.92 2.77 -19.29
C PRO A 41 -49.01 3.14 -20.47
N ASP A 42 -49.31 4.25 -21.15
CA ASP A 42 -48.60 4.69 -22.35
C ASP A 42 -47.20 5.27 -22.06
N LEU A 43 -46.95 5.71 -20.82
CA LEU A 43 -45.66 6.25 -20.38
C LEU A 43 -44.78 5.22 -19.67
N LYS A 44 -45.22 3.96 -19.55
CA LYS A 44 -44.38 2.91 -18.93
C LYS A 44 -43.14 2.58 -19.75
N ARG A 45 -43.17 2.83 -21.07
CA ARG A 45 -42.00 2.71 -21.93
C ARG A 45 -41.36 4.09 -22.06
N LEU A 46 -40.20 4.28 -21.43
CA LEU A 46 -39.51 5.58 -21.46
C LEU A 46 -38.71 5.82 -22.76
N GLY A 47 -38.33 4.76 -23.46
CA GLY A 47 -37.56 4.89 -24.69
C GLY A 47 -37.12 3.54 -25.24
N VAL A 48 -36.37 3.60 -26.34
CA VAL A 48 -35.76 2.44 -27.01
C VAL A 48 -34.26 2.45 -26.77
N GLN A 49 -33.65 1.27 -26.67
CA GLN A 49 -32.22 1.14 -26.44
C GLN A 49 -31.41 1.88 -27.53
N TYR A 50 -30.38 2.61 -27.10
CA TYR A 50 -29.47 3.44 -27.91
C TYR A 50 -30.07 4.73 -28.51
N ASP A 51 -31.34 5.04 -28.25
CA ASP A 51 -31.87 6.35 -28.60
C ASP A 51 -31.23 7.44 -27.73
N LYS A 52 -31.04 8.63 -28.32
CA LYS A 52 -30.36 9.76 -27.68
C LYS A 52 -31.24 10.99 -27.66
N ASN A 53 -31.76 11.37 -26.48
CA ASN A 53 -32.52 12.60 -26.25
C ASN A 53 -33.71 12.78 -27.20
N VAL A 54 -34.31 11.68 -27.64
CA VAL A 54 -35.44 11.69 -28.59
C VAL A 54 -36.76 11.82 -27.84
N GLU A 55 -36.87 11.17 -26.68
CA GLU A 55 -38.09 11.08 -25.90
C GLU A 55 -37.98 11.90 -24.62
N SER A 56 -39.10 12.48 -24.22
CA SER A 56 -39.24 13.23 -22.97
C SER A 56 -40.55 12.87 -22.29
N VAL A 57 -40.53 12.82 -20.96
CA VAL A 57 -41.72 12.49 -20.15
C VAL A 57 -42.00 13.62 -19.18
N THR A 58 -43.24 14.08 -19.19
CA THR A 58 -43.72 15.16 -18.32
C THR A 58 -44.23 14.61 -16.99
N PHE A 59 -43.96 15.33 -15.92
CA PHE A 59 -44.38 15.01 -14.56
C PHE A 59 -45.26 16.10 -13.98
N ASP A 60 -46.29 15.71 -13.23
CA ASP A 60 -47.03 16.62 -12.35
C ASP A 60 -46.72 16.27 -10.89
N CYS A 61 -46.36 17.28 -10.10
CA CYS A 61 -45.94 17.12 -8.72
C CYS A 61 -46.58 18.20 -7.83
N PRO A 62 -46.94 17.92 -6.57
CA PRO A 62 -47.48 18.94 -5.68
C PRO A 62 -46.47 20.05 -5.47
N ARG A 63 -46.88 21.30 -5.66
CA ARG A 63 -46.01 22.47 -5.49
C ARG A 63 -45.55 22.65 -4.05
N TYR A 64 -46.42 22.37 -3.09
CA TYR A 64 -46.17 22.63 -1.68
C TYR A 64 -46.00 21.34 -0.88
N TRP A 65 -44.93 21.28 -0.07
CA TRP A 65 -44.69 20.19 0.87
C TRP A 65 -44.21 20.71 2.22
N ASP A 66 -44.94 20.41 3.30
CA ASP A 66 -44.56 20.78 4.67
C ASP A 66 -44.17 22.27 4.84
N GLY A 67 -44.93 23.15 4.17
CA GLY A 67 -44.71 24.60 4.17
C GLY A 67 -43.59 25.09 3.24
N ILE A 68 -42.98 24.21 2.44
CA ILE A 68 -41.94 24.51 1.46
C ILE A 68 -42.56 24.60 0.06
N ASP A 69 -42.22 25.63 -0.71
CA ASP A 69 -42.50 25.71 -2.15
C ASP A 69 -41.41 24.97 -2.92
N LEU A 70 -41.77 23.93 -3.67
CA LEU A 70 -40.82 23.14 -4.45
C LEU A 70 -40.28 23.89 -5.68
N LEU A 71 -40.93 24.98 -6.11
CA LEU A 71 -40.38 25.85 -7.17
C LEU A 71 -39.08 26.55 -6.76
N ASP A 72 -38.89 26.77 -5.46
CA ASP A 72 -37.67 27.39 -4.92
C ASP A 72 -36.52 26.37 -4.76
N MET A 73 -36.73 25.13 -5.23
CA MET A 73 -35.81 24.00 -5.05
C MET A 73 -35.23 23.52 -6.39
N ALA A 74 -34.04 22.95 -6.34
CA ALA A 74 -33.48 22.23 -7.48
C ALA A 74 -34.06 20.82 -7.54
N MET A 75 -34.75 20.51 -8.62
CA MET A 75 -35.43 19.22 -8.84
C MET A 75 -34.52 18.25 -9.59
N TYR A 76 -34.52 16.98 -9.15
CA TYR A 76 -33.74 15.92 -9.78
C TYR A 76 -34.52 14.62 -9.87
N ILE A 77 -34.24 13.84 -10.91
CA ILE A 77 -34.74 12.48 -11.08
C ILE A 77 -33.56 11.53 -10.95
N ASN A 78 -33.52 10.78 -9.85
CA ASN A 78 -32.49 9.77 -9.62
C ASN A 78 -33.01 8.42 -10.09
N TYR A 79 -32.21 7.71 -10.88
CA TYR A 79 -32.63 6.44 -11.46
C TYR A 79 -31.55 5.37 -11.37
N VAL A 80 -31.99 4.12 -11.44
CA VAL A 80 -31.18 2.91 -11.53
C VAL A 80 -31.64 2.13 -12.76
N ARG A 81 -30.68 1.77 -13.61
CA ARG A 81 -30.89 1.00 -14.82
C ARG A 81 -30.92 -0.51 -14.53
N SER A 82 -31.32 -1.30 -15.52
CA SER A 82 -31.41 -2.76 -15.42
C SER A 82 -30.06 -3.46 -15.16
N ASP A 83 -28.93 -2.83 -15.53
CA ASP A 83 -27.57 -3.30 -15.28
C ASP A 83 -26.99 -2.80 -13.94
N GLY A 84 -27.78 -2.10 -13.12
CA GLY A 84 -27.38 -1.59 -11.82
C GLY A 84 -26.66 -0.22 -11.85
N LYS A 85 -26.38 0.34 -13.04
CA LYS A 85 -25.80 1.69 -13.13
C LYS A 85 -26.81 2.75 -12.72
N THR A 86 -26.35 3.72 -11.94
CA THR A 86 -27.16 4.81 -11.40
C THR A 86 -26.93 6.12 -12.16
N GLY A 87 -27.90 7.01 -12.18
CA GLY A 87 -27.72 8.37 -12.68
C GLY A 87 -28.70 9.35 -12.06
N SER A 88 -28.49 10.63 -12.36
CA SER A 88 -29.32 11.74 -11.89
C SER A 88 -29.54 12.72 -13.04
N TYR A 89 -30.79 13.06 -13.30
CA TYR A 89 -31.18 14.11 -14.23
C TYR A 89 -31.54 15.38 -13.46
N HIS A 90 -30.91 16.51 -13.81
CA HIS A 90 -31.29 17.82 -13.26
C HIS A 90 -32.41 18.40 -14.10
N VAL A 91 -33.52 18.71 -13.45
CA VAL A 91 -34.70 19.28 -14.08
C VAL A 91 -34.47 20.78 -14.28
N ALA A 92 -34.54 21.23 -15.54
CA ALA A 92 -34.24 22.62 -15.90
C ALA A 92 -35.48 23.49 -16.12
N ASP A 93 -36.66 22.88 -16.23
CA ASP A 93 -37.87 23.48 -16.77
C ASP A 93 -39.07 23.40 -15.82
N THR A 94 -38.83 23.36 -14.50
CA THR A 94 -39.94 23.34 -13.52
C THR A 94 -40.77 24.61 -13.57
N ALA A 95 -42.08 24.47 -13.75
CA ALA A 95 -43.03 25.58 -13.79
C ALA A 95 -44.32 25.24 -13.01
N VAL A 96 -45.14 26.24 -12.73
CA VAL A 96 -46.51 26.02 -12.21
C VAL A 96 -47.33 25.37 -13.30
N ASP A 97 -48.07 24.32 -12.93
CA ASP A 97 -49.00 23.67 -13.85
C ASP A 97 -50.09 24.68 -14.31
N PRO A 98 -50.37 24.78 -15.63
CA PRO A 98 -51.32 25.75 -16.15
C PRO A 98 -52.77 25.49 -15.73
N ASP A 99 -53.10 24.25 -15.37
CA ASP A 99 -54.45 23.80 -15.03
C ASP A 99 -54.69 23.70 -13.51
N ASP A 100 -53.63 23.52 -12.70
CA ASP A 100 -53.69 23.57 -11.22
C ASP A 100 -52.52 24.35 -10.59
N GLU A 101 -52.81 25.54 -10.03
CA GLU A 101 -51.83 26.40 -9.37
C GLU A 101 -51.10 25.76 -8.16
N ASN A 102 -51.63 24.65 -7.63
CA ASN A 102 -51.04 23.89 -6.54
C ASN A 102 -50.12 22.75 -7.00
N MET A 103 -49.97 22.58 -8.31
CA MET A 103 -49.10 21.61 -8.94
C MET A 103 -47.98 22.33 -9.69
N ILE A 104 -46.87 21.63 -9.85
CA ILE A 104 -45.77 22.00 -10.73
C ILE A 104 -45.62 20.93 -11.79
N ASN A 105 -45.28 21.34 -13.00
CA ASN A 105 -44.90 20.43 -14.06
C ASN A 105 -43.42 20.57 -14.41
N PHE A 106 -42.83 19.48 -14.92
CA PHE A 106 -41.47 19.47 -15.41
C PHE A 106 -41.19 18.26 -16.30
N THR A 107 -40.12 18.32 -17.07
CA THR A 107 -39.81 17.30 -18.07
C THR A 107 -38.58 16.48 -17.71
N TRP A 108 -38.61 15.19 -18.02
CA TRP A 108 -37.43 14.32 -18.05
C TRP A 108 -37.06 13.94 -19.48
N THR A 109 -36.03 14.57 -20.03
CA THR A 109 -35.45 14.11 -21.30
C THR A 109 -34.64 12.84 -21.10
N ILE A 110 -34.99 11.79 -21.84
CA ILE A 110 -34.37 10.48 -21.72
C ILE A 110 -33.01 10.48 -22.44
N SER A 111 -31.97 10.56 -21.63
CA SER A 111 -30.57 10.55 -22.09
C SER A 111 -30.13 9.21 -22.67
N GLU A 112 -29.05 9.27 -23.47
CA GLU A 112 -28.30 8.09 -23.93
C GLU A 112 -27.92 7.15 -22.78
N HIS A 113 -27.54 7.70 -21.61
CA HIS A 113 -27.17 6.88 -20.45
C HIS A 113 -28.36 6.05 -19.97
N VAL A 114 -29.57 6.63 -19.90
CA VAL A 114 -30.78 5.90 -19.49
C VAL A 114 -31.12 4.81 -20.52
N ALA A 115 -31.06 5.15 -21.81
CA ALA A 115 -31.40 4.27 -22.92
C ALA A 115 -30.27 3.29 -23.30
N TYR A 116 -29.14 3.24 -22.59
CA TYR A 116 -27.99 2.42 -23.02
C TYR A 116 -28.26 0.90 -22.96
N VAL A 117 -29.04 0.45 -21.98
CA VAL A 117 -29.40 -0.98 -21.82
C VAL A 117 -30.92 -1.09 -21.69
N ASN A 118 -31.50 -2.08 -22.39
CA ASN A 118 -32.92 -2.38 -22.29
C ASN A 118 -33.28 -2.99 -20.92
N GLY A 119 -34.57 -2.92 -20.56
CA GLY A 119 -35.10 -3.47 -19.32
C GLY A 119 -35.58 -2.42 -18.33
N LYS A 120 -35.80 -2.85 -17.09
CA LYS A 120 -36.48 -2.05 -16.06
C LYS A 120 -35.67 -0.83 -15.64
N ILE A 121 -36.36 0.30 -15.49
CA ILE A 121 -35.82 1.53 -14.89
C ILE A 121 -36.55 1.76 -13.58
N THR A 122 -35.77 1.89 -12.51
CA THR A 122 -36.27 2.30 -11.19
C THR A 122 -35.91 3.76 -10.98
N PHE A 123 -36.82 4.60 -10.53
CA PHE A 123 -36.50 6.01 -10.29
C PHE A 123 -37.32 6.64 -9.16
N LEU A 124 -36.85 7.79 -8.69
CA LEU A 124 -37.56 8.69 -7.78
C LEU A 124 -37.25 10.15 -8.14
N VAL A 125 -38.12 11.05 -7.73
CA VAL A 125 -37.93 12.50 -7.86
C VAL A 125 -37.52 13.06 -6.50
N CYS A 126 -36.55 13.98 -6.47
CA CYS A 126 -36.13 14.67 -5.26
C CYS A 126 -35.98 16.17 -5.46
N ALA A 127 -36.24 16.92 -4.40
CA ALA A 127 -36.06 18.37 -4.33
C ALA A 127 -34.93 18.70 -3.34
N LYS A 128 -33.94 19.47 -3.80
CA LYS A 128 -32.77 19.86 -3.00
C LYS A 128 -32.72 21.37 -2.82
N HIS A 129 -32.39 21.79 -1.60
CA HIS A 129 -32.10 23.19 -1.27
C HIS A 129 -30.59 23.38 -1.16
N SER A 130 -30.04 24.36 -1.88
CA SER A 130 -28.65 24.80 -1.73
C SER A 130 -28.58 26.03 -0.83
N ASP A 131 -27.79 25.96 0.25
CA ASP A 131 -27.60 27.12 1.11
C ASP A 131 -26.56 28.11 0.55
N SER A 132 -26.37 29.24 1.24
CA SER A 132 -25.42 30.29 0.87
C SER A 132 -23.95 29.85 0.89
N SER A 133 -23.64 28.67 1.44
CA SER A 133 -22.30 28.07 1.44
C SER A 133 -22.09 27.09 0.28
N GLY A 134 -23.13 26.84 -0.53
CA GLY A 134 -23.13 25.88 -1.63
C GLY A 134 -23.42 24.45 -1.19
N ALA A 135 -23.78 24.21 0.07
CA ALA A 135 -24.15 22.88 0.56
C ALA A 135 -25.60 22.56 0.18
N SER A 136 -25.79 21.48 -0.59
CA SER A 136 -27.12 21.01 -1.00
C SER A 136 -27.68 19.97 -0.01
N THR A 137 -28.88 20.22 0.50
CA THR A 137 -29.62 19.31 1.39
C THR A 137 -30.85 18.76 0.70
N ASN A 138 -31.08 17.45 0.80
CA ASN A 138 -32.31 16.83 0.31
C ASN A 138 -33.46 17.19 1.24
N ARG A 139 -34.47 17.89 0.71
CA ARG A 139 -35.62 18.37 1.48
C ARG A 139 -36.88 17.57 1.22
N TRP A 140 -36.96 16.90 0.08
CA TRP A 140 -38.13 16.11 -0.30
C TRP A 140 -37.79 15.00 -1.31
N ASN A 141 -38.46 13.85 -1.19
CA ASN A 141 -38.36 12.75 -2.16
C ASN A 141 -39.74 12.15 -2.40
N SER A 142 -40.01 11.76 -3.64
CA SER A 142 -41.08 10.83 -3.96
C SER A 142 -40.80 9.42 -3.40
N GLU A 143 -41.79 8.54 -3.46
CA GLU A 143 -41.54 7.11 -3.41
C GLU A 143 -40.81 6.61 -4.67
N ILE A 144 -40.34 5.36 -4.62
CA ILE A 144 -39.60 4.74 -5.72
C ILE A 144 -40.58 4.09 -6.71
N ASN A 145 -40.55 4.51 -7.97
CA ASN A 145 -41.25 3.85 -9.07
C ASN A 145 -40.41 2.70 -9.65
N ARG A 146 -41.08 1.61 -10.06
CA ARG A 146 -40.49 0.41 -10.69
C ARG A 146 -41.26 -0.07 -11.93
N ASP A 147 -42.18 0.74 -12.41
CA ASP A 147 -43.11 0.35 -13.47
C ASP A 147 -42.50 0.57 -14.85
N CYS A 148 -41.61 1.55 -14.97
CA CYS A 148 -41.01 1.97 -16.23
C CYS A 148 -39.90 1.04 -16.77
N TYR A 149 -39.69 1.09 -18.08
CA TYR A 149 -38.64 0.32 -18.77
C TYR A 149 -38.18 0.97 -20.07
N ILE A 150 -36.98 0.56 -20.53
CA ILE A 150 -36.45 0.81 -21.88
C ILE A 150 -36.68 -0.45 -22.72
N SER A 151 -37.25 -0.31 -23.91
CA SER A 151 -37.44 -1.44 -24.82
C SER A 151 -36.15 -1.77 -25.57
N GLU A 152 -36.05 -2.99 -26.08
CA GLU A 152 -34.94 -3.43 -26.92
C GLU A 152 -34.86 -2.60 -28.21
N GLY A 153 -33.65 -2.17 -28.56
CA GLY A 153 -33.36 -1.44 -29.80
C GLY A 153 -33.03 -2.38 -30.96
N MET A 154 -32.88 -1.82 -32.16
CA MET A 154 -32.34 -2.61 -33.28
C MET A 154 -30.85 -2.88 -33.05
N ASP A 155 -30.45 -4.13 -33.32
CA ASP A 155 -29.12 -4.67 -33.05
C ASP A 155 -28.03 -3.81 -33.70
N THR A 156 -27.36 -2.99 -32.89
CA THR A 156 -26.25 -2.15 -33.32
C THR A 156 -25.09 -2.37 -32.35
N ASN A 157 -23.96 -2.85 -32.89
CA ASN A 157 -22.70 -3.03 -32.16
C ASN A 157 -22.08 -1.65 -31.84
N GLN A 158 -22.71 -0.88 -30.96
CA GLN A 158 -22.13 0.37 -30.44
C GLN A 158 -21.60 0.16 -29.04
N VAL A 159 -20.27 0.23 -28.93
CA VAL A 159 -19.58 0.43 -27.65
C VAL A 159 -19.59 1.92 -27.39
N ILE A 160 -20.36 2.36 -26.41
CA ILE A 160 -20.39 3.75 -25.96
C ILE A 160 -19.52 3.84 -24.71
N GLU A 161 -18.45 4.64 -24.78
CA GLU A 161 -17.65 5.01 -23.62
C GLU A 161 -18.44 6.02 -22.76
N ASP A 162 -18.53 5.70 -21.48
CA ASP A 162 -19.29 6.39 -20.45
C ASP A 162 -18.67 7.77 -20.17
N VAL A 163 -19.23 8.86 -20.71
CA VAL A 163 -18.80 10.22 -20.38
C VAL A 163 -20.00 11.11 -20.05
N ASN A 164 -20.51 10.97 -18.83
CA ASN A 164 -20.86 12.10 -17.96
C ASN A 164 -21.35 11.60 -16.59
N THR A 165 -20.43 11.09 -15.78
CA THR A 165 -20.60 11.22 -14.32
C THR A 165 -20.34 12.68 -13.98
N ASP A 166 -21.19 13.30 -13.16
CA ASP A 166 -20.98 14.68 -12.75
C ASP A 166 -19.58 14.84 -12.09
N LEU A 167 -19.00 16.04 -12.11
CA LEU A 167 -17.63 16.27 -11.64
C LEU A 167 -17.44 15.80 -10.18
N ILE A 168 -18.47 15.89 -9.35
CA ILE A 168 -18.46 15.41 -7.96
C ILE A 168 -18.39 13.88 -7.94
N THR A 169 -19.17 13.17 -8.76
CA THR A 169 -19.08 11.71 -8.88
C THR A 169 -17.71 11.27 -9.38
N GLN A 170 -17.12 11.96 -10.37
CA GLN A 170 -15.77 11.66 -10.84
C GLN A 170 -14.71 11.89 -9.75
N VAL A 171 -14.83 12.98 -8.99
CA VAL A 171 -13.94 13.28 -7.87
C VAL A 171 -14.11 12.27 -6.74
N LEU A 172 -15.34 11.86 -6.41
CA LEU A 172 -15.61 10.85 -5.38
C LEU A 172 -15.05 9.49 -5.77
N LEU A 173 -15.23 9.05 -7.02
CA LEU A 173 -14.62 7.82 -7.51
C LEU A 173 -13.08 7.87 -7.46
N LYS A 174 -12.48 9.03 -7.75
CA LYS A 174 -11.03 9.21 -7.62
C LYS A 174 -10.57 9.24 -6.17
N ILE A 175 -11.38 9.77 -5.25
CA ILE A 175 -11.11 9.74 -3.81
C ILE A 175 -11.18 8.31 -3.29
N ASP A 176 -12.19 7.53 -3.69
CA ASP A 176 -12.33 6.12 -3.28
C ASP A 176 -11.18 5.25 -3.82
N GLU A 177 -10.81 5.44 -5.10
CA GLU A 177 -9.61 4.80 -5.68
C GLU A 177 -8.32 5.19 -4.93
N LEU A 178 -8.21 6.44 -4.48
CA LEU A 178 -7.08 6.93 -3.72
C LEU A 178 -7.08 6.38 -2.28
N ASP A 179 -8.24 6.22 -1.66
CA ASP A 179 -8.40 5.67 -0.31
C ASP A 179 -8.03 4.18 -0.28
N GLU A 180 -8.48 3.42 -1.29
CA GLU A 180 -8.08 2.01 -1.47
C GLU A 180 -6.57 1.89 -1.74
N LYS A 181 -5.98 2.81 -2.51
CA LYS A 181 -4.51 2.87 -2.69
C LYS A 181 -3.79 3.28 -1.41
N CYS A 182 -4.31 4.24 -0.64
CA CYS A 182 -3.68 4.68 0.61
C CYS A 182 -3.71 3.60 1.68
N THR A 183 -4.79 2.82 1.77
CA THR A 183 -4.91 1.70 2.72
C THR A 183 -3.98 0.53 2.39
N THR A 184 -3.50 0.45 1.15
CA THR A 184 -2.51 -0.54 0.71
C THR A 184 -1.07 -0.03 0.78
N ILE A 185 -0.83 1.26 1.09
CA ILE A 185 0.52 1.78 1.33
C ILE A 185 1.06 1.16 2.63
N PRO A 186 2.18 0.44 2.57
CA PRO A 186 2.89 -0.05 3.75
C PRO A 186 3.16 1.07 4.77
N THR A 187 2.70 0.89 5.99
CA THR A 187 2.98 1.84 7.10
C THR A 187 4.16 1.38 7.96
N LEU A 188 4.60 0.14 7.77
CA LEU A 188 5.76 -0.46 8.43
C LEU A 188 6.81 -0.89 7.40
N VAL A 189 8.09 -0.77 7.76
CA VAL A 189 9.22 -1.18 6.90
C VAL A 189 9.16 -2.67 6.54
N SER A 190 8.56 -3.50 7.39
CA SER A 190 8.35 -4.95 7.19
C SER A 190 7.33 -5.31 6.12
N GLN A 191 6.47 -4.36 5.75
CA GLN A 191 5.43 -4.52 4.73
C GLN A 191 5.94 -4.09 3.33
N LEU A 192 7.18 -3.59 3.23
CA LEU A 192 7.84 -3.35 1.95
C LEU A 192 8.34 -4.70 1.41
N GLU A 193 7.63 -5.28 0.45
CA GLU A 193 8.12 -6.45 -0.29
C GLU A 193 9.41 -6.06 -1.02
N ASN A 194 10.54 -6.59 -0.55
CA ASN A 194 11.80 -6.59 -1.30
C ASN A 194 11.96 -7.97 -1.93
N ASP A 195 12.04 -8.01 -3.25
CA ASP A 195 12.22 -9.18 -4.13
C ASP A 195 13.44 -10.08 -3.82
N SER A 196 14.18 -9.82 -2.74
CA SER A 196 15.42 -10.49 -2.37
C SER A 196 15.44 -11.05 -0.93
N LYS A 197 14.39 -11.74 -0.48
CA LYS A 197 14.37 -12.68 0.68
C LYS A 197 15.12 -12.32 1.99
N TYR A 198 15.49 -11.08 2.30
CA TYR A 198 16.18 -10.71 3.54
C TYR A 198 15.98 -9.24 3.97
N LEU A 199 14.73 -8.79 4.04
CA LEU A 199 14.38 -7.64 4.88
C LEU A 199 13.30 -8.08 5.88
N GLU A 200 13.71 -8.82 6.91
CA GLU A 200 12.84 -9.04 8.07
C GLU A 200 13.05 -7.88 9.06
N ALA A 201 12.34 -6.79 8.82
CA ALA A 201 12.11 -5.79 9.84
C ALA A 201 11.21 -6.41 10.94
N ASP A 202 11.84 -7.04 11.92
CA ASP A 202 11.51 -6.91 13.36
C ASP A 202 12.61 -7.51 14.27
N GLY A 203 13.88 -7.38 13.84
CA GLY A 203 15.01 -7.67 14.71
C GLY A 203 16.34 -7.68 14.00
N SER A 204 16.44 -8.35 12.85
CA SER A 204 17.73 -8.61 12.20
C SER A 204 17.92 -7.80 10.91
N VAL A 205 19.18 -7.44 10.61
CA VAL A 205 19.58 -6.76 9.37
C VAL A 205 20.57 -7.66 8.65
N SER A 206 20.36 -7.93 7.36
CA SER A 206 21.20 -8.86 6.59
C SER A 206 21.50 -8.35 5.20
N PHE A 207 22.77 -8.05 4.94
CA PHE A 207 23.34 -7.79 3.61
C PHE A 207 24.46 -8.80 3.34
N GLY A 208 24.23 -9.72 2.40
CA GLY A 208 25.18 -10.76 1.98
C GLY A 208 25.49 -11.87 3.01
N ARG A 209 24.46 -12.25 3.78
CA ARG A 209 24.45 -13.43 4.65
C ARG A 209 24.66 -14.73 3.88
N LYS A 210 25.39 -15.68 4.47
CA LYS A 210 25.59 -17.04 3.97
C LYS A 210 24.28 -17.81 3.80
N THR A 211 24.06 -18.36 2.62
CA THR A 211 22.85 -19.13 2.30
C THR A 211 22.78 -20.40 3.16
N GLY A 212 21.60 -20.72 3.68
CA GLY A 212 21.35 -21.93 4.47
C GLY A 212 21.73 -21.84 5.96
N THR A 213 22.18 -20.69 6.44
CA THR A 213 22.43 -20.46 7.87
C THR A 213 21.15 -20.03 8.59
N THR A 214 21.12 -20.12 9.92
CA THR A 214 20.04 -19.57 10.75
C THR A 214 20.25 -18.07 10.97
N VAL A 215 19.16 -17.33 11.17
CA VAL A 215 19.20 -15.90 11.54
C VAL A 215 19.13 -15.81 13.06
N GLY A 216 20.08 -15.12 13.68
CA GLY A 216 20.02 -14.83 15.11
C GLY A 216 18.90 -13.83 15.41
N GLU A 217 18.18 -14.01 16.51
CA GLU A 217 17.21 -13.00 16.94
C GLU A 217 17.97 -11.69 17.23
N LYS A 218 17.55 -10.61 16.58
CA LYS A 218 18.22 -9.30 16.62
C LYS A 218 19.69 -9.30 16.19
N SER A 219 20.07 -10.16 15.24
CA SER A 219 21.43 -10.22 14.71
C SER A 219 21.67 -9.25 13.55
N ILE A 220 22.92 -8.86 13.32
CA ILE A 220 23.36 -8.10 12.14
C ILE A 220 24.35 -8.93 11.34
N ALA A 221 24.09 -9.12 10.05
CA ALA A 221 24.98 -9.77 9.09
C ALA A 221 25.30 -8.78 7.96
N PHE A 222 26.55 -8.37 7.80
CA PHE A 222 26.95 -7.35 6.83
C PHE A 222 28.22 -7.71 6.06
N GLY A 223 28.13 -8.09 4.79
CA GLY A 223 29.31 -8.37 3.98
C GLY A 223 29.09 -9.45 2.93
N TYR A 224 30.06 -10.34 2.72
CA TYR A 224 29.98 -11.45 1.76
C TYR A 224 30.11 -12.80 2.45
N ASP A 225 29.08 -13.63 2.33
CA ASP A 225 29.01 -14.99 2.88
C ASP A 225 29.23 -15.06 4.41
N VAL A 226 28.69 -14.07 5.13
CA VAL A 226 28.80 -13.94 6.60
C VAL A 226 27.70 -14.71 7.34
N GLU A 227 27.98 -15.16 8.57
CA GLU A 227 27.03 -15.90 9.41
C GLU A 227 26.85 -15.22 10.78
N ALA A 228 25.72 -14.53 10.98
CA ALA A 228 25.31 -14.03 12.29
C ALA A 228 24.11 -14.86 12.82
N SER A 229 24.40 -16.03 13.39
CA SER A 229 23.38 -17.00 13.82
C SER A 229 23.07 -16.96 15.33
N GLY A 230 23.87 -16.25 16.13
CA GLY A 230 23.63 -16.04 17.55
C GLY A 230 22.61 -14.92 17.84
N GLN A 231 21.84 -15.05 18.93
CA GLN A 231 20.98 -13.96 19.39
C GLN A 231 21.83 -12.72 19.73
N TYR A 232 21.45 -11.53 19.25
CA TYR A 232 22.21 -10.28 19.36
C TYR A 232 23.61 -10.30 18.72
N SER A 233 23.90 -11.25 17.83
CA SER A 233 25.24 -11.34 17.24
C SER A 233 25.42 -10.35 16.09
N PHE A 234 26.67 -9.95 15.85
CA PHE A 234 27.05 -9.11 14.71
C PHE A 234 28.19 -9.80 13.96
N SER A 235 28.00 -10.07 12.67
CA SER A 235 29.05 -10.56 11.78
C SER A 235 29.21 -9.58 10.62
N GLU A 236 30.41 -9.05 10.41
CA GLU A 236 30.74 -8.22 9.25
C GLU A 236 32.00 -8.66 8.49
N GLY A 237 32.08 -8.31 7.20
CA GLY A 237 33.23 -8.58 6.35
C GLY A 237 33.07 -9.78 5.40
N GLU A 238 34.12 -10.57 5.19
CA GLU A 238 34.12 -11.72 4.26
C GLU A 238 34.24 -13.03 5.03
N LEU A 239 33.28 -13.95 4.85
CA LEU A 239 33.32 -15.30 5.44
C LEU A 239 33.47 -15.33 6.98
N THR A 240 33.01 -14.28 7.66
CA THR A 240 33.03 -14.18 9.12
C THR A 240 31.85 -14.91 9.75
N LYS A 241 32.02 -15.36 11.01
CA LYS A 241 30.98 -16.11 11.74
C LYS A 241 30.83 -15.65 13.19
N ALA A 242 29.69 -15.07 13.51
CA ALA A 242 29.27 -14.71 14.87
C ALA A 242 28.09 -15.60 15.31
N THR A 243 28.40 -16.75 15.91
CA THR A 243 27.41 -17.80 16.25
C THR A 243 27.07 -17.86 17.74
N GLY A 244 27.85 -17.18 18.59
CA GLY A 244 27.57 -17.05 20.02
C GLY A 244 26.50 -16.01 20.32
N ARG A 245 25.79 -16.15 21.45
CA ARG A 245 24.87 -15.09 21.91
C ARG A 245 25.66 -13.82 22.24
N GLY A 246 25.32 -12.71 21.59
CA GLY A 246 25.99 -11.42 21.72
C GLY A 246 27.43 -11.42 21.22
N SER A 247 27.81 -12.35 20.34
CA SER A 247 29.16 -12.40 19.76
C SER A 247 29.33 -11.38 18.63
N HIS A 248 30.54 -10.89 18.43
CA HIS A 248 30.92 -10.02 17.31
C HIS A 248 32.06 -10.65 16.50
N ALA A 249 31.95 -10.71 15.18
CA ALA A 249 33.01 -11.19 14.28
C ALA A 249 33.20 -10.21 13.11
N GLU A 250 34.40 -9.65 12.95
CA GLU A 250 34.70 -8.66 11.90
C GLU A 250 36.01 -8.97 11.14
N GLY A 251 36.11 -8.49 9.90
CA GLY A 251 37.30 -8.62 9.07
C GLY A 251 37.17 -9.62 7.89
N GLY A 252 38.15 -10.51 7.76
CA GLY A 252 38.33 -11.39 6.61
C GLY A 252 38.08 -12.87 6.88
N ALA A 253 38.35 -13.69 5.86
CA ALA A 253 38.00 -15.10 5.88
C ALA A 253 38.55 -15.84 7.10
N GLY A 254 37.68 -16.61 7.76
CA GLY A 254 38.04 -17.46 8.88
C GLY A 254 37.95 -16.80 10.26
N THR A 255 37.49 -15.55 10.37
CA THR A 255 37.19 -14.94 11.68
C THR A 255 35.91 -15.51 12.28
N ILE A 256 36.04 -16.13 13.46
CA ILE A 256 34.97 -16.87 14.14
C ILE A 256 34.86 -16.39 15.60
N ALA A 257 33.69 -15.90 15.97
CA ALA A 257 33.30 -15.65 17.35
C ALA A 257 32.11 -16.56 17.73
N SER A 258 32.40 -17.67 18.39
CA SER A 258 31.41 -18.70 18.74
C SER A 258 31.10 -18.78 20.23
N GLY A 259 31.92 -18.17 21.07
CA GLY A 259 31.66 -18.03 22.50
C GLY A 259 30.56 -17.00 22.79
N LYS A 260 29.84 -17.17 23.89
CA LYS A 260 28.88 -16.16 24.37
C LYS A 260 29.62 -14.87 24.70
N TYR A 261 29.19 -13.73 24.14
CA TYR A 261 29.88 -12.43 24.24
C TYR A 261 31.31 -12.42 23.69
N ALA A 262 31.69 -13.37 22.84
CA ALA A 262 33.02 -13.41 22.25
C ALA A 262 33.19 -12.35 21.16
N HIS A 263 34.41 -11.86 20.99
CA HIS A 263 34.79 -10.93 19.93
C HIS A 263 35.95 -11.49 19.11
N GLY A 264 35.80 -11.55 17.79
CA GLY A 264 36.86 -11.92 16.85
C GLY A 264 37.06 -10.85 15.79
N GLU A 265 38.30 -10.40 15.57
CA GLU A 265 38.65 -9.40 14.55
C GLU A 265 39.87 -9.87 13.73
N GLY A 266 39.90 -9.62 12.42
CA GLY A 266 41.07 -9.84 11.58
C GLY A 266 40.91 -10.97 10.56
N TYR A 267 41.92 -11.83 10.38
CA TYR A 267 41.92 -12.93 9.39
C TYR A 267 42.27 -14.26 10.05
N GLY A 268 41.41 -15.26 9.94
CA GLY A 268 41.62 -16.58 10.54
C GLY A 268 41.61 -16.58 12.07
N THR A 269 40.96 -15.62 12.72
CA THR A 269 40.92 -15.53 14.19
C THR A 269 39.77 -16.37 14.78
N THR A 270 39.93 -16.91 15.98
CA THR A 270 38.91 -17.73 16.64
C THR A 270 38.77 -17.37 18.11
N ALA A 271 37.65 -16.75 18.47
CA ALA A 271 37.22 -16.52 19.85
C ALA A 271 36.07 -17.48 20.22
N SER A 272 36.41 -18.60 20.87
CA SER A 272 35.44 -19.67 21.19
C SER A 272 35.11 -19.81 22.67
N GLY A 273 35.90 -19.20 23.56
CA GLY A 273 35.56 -19.12 24.99
C GLY A 273 34.48 -18.08 25.28
N GLN A 274 33.74 -18.24 26.38
CA GLN A 274 32.80 -17.20 26.84
C GLN A 274 33.56 -15.91 27.12
N ALA A 275 33.09 -14.79 26.56
CA ALA A 275 33.72 -13.47 26.66
C ALA A 275 35.21 -13.46 26.25
N ALA A 276 35.61 -14.36 25.34
CA ALA A 276 36.95 -14.38 24.77
C ALA A 276 37.12 -13.30 23.69
N HIS A 277 38.33 -12.80 23.52
CA HIS A 277 38.67 -11.80 22.50
C HIS A 277 39.88 -12.25 21.67
N SER A 278 39.73 -12.39 20.36
CA SER A 278 40.81 -12.80 19.44
C SER A 278 40.97 -11.79 18.31
N GLU A 279 42.13 -11.16 18.17
CA GLU A 279 42.39 -10.15 17.12
C GLU A 279 43.68 -10.44 16.34
N GLY A 280 43.77 -10.04 15.07
CA GLY A 280 44.98 -10.16 14.23
C GLY A 280 44.91 -11.25 13.15
N TYR A 281 46.01 -12.02 12.97
CA TYR A 281 46.13 -13.06 11.95
C TYR A 281 46.37 -14.43 12.58
N ASN A 282 45.46 -15.38 12.35
CA ASN A 282 45.52 -16.74 12.90
C ASN A 282 45.64 -16.77 14.45
N THR A 283 44.85 -15.97 15.16
CA THR A 283 44.85 -15.96 16.63
C THR A 283 43.71 -16.83 17.20
N TYR A 284 43.92 -17.38 18.41
CA TYR A 284 42.98 -18.33 19.01
C TYR A 284 42.78 -18.04 20.51
N ALA A 285 41.64 -17.44 20.87
CA ALA A 285 41.19 -17.27 22.25
C ALA A 285 40.12 -18.31 22.60
N THR A 286 40.54 -19.46 23.15
CA THR A 286 39.64 -20.62 23.38
C THR A 286 39.22 -20.80 24.85
N GLY A 287 39.91 -20.15 25.79
CA GLY A 287 39.54 -20.16 27.20
C GLY A 287 38.46 -19.11 27.51
N ASN A 288 37.68 -19.32 28.59
CA ASN A 288 36.73 -18.30 29.01
C ASN A 288 37.48 -17.06 29.50
N TYR A 289 37.02 -15.87 29.10
CA TYR A 289 37.67 -14.59 29.41
C TYR A 289 39.13 -14.50 28.91
N SER A 290 39.52 -15.30 27.92
CA SER A 290 40.87 -15.28 27.38
C SER A 290 41.03 -14.23 26.28
N HIS A 291 42.26 -13.75 26.08
CA HIS A 291 42.58 -12.76 25.04
C HIS A 291 43.78 -13.22 24.21
N ALA A 292 43.67 -13.17 22.88
CA ALA A 292 44.76 -13.50 21.97
C ALA A 292 44.90 -12.44 20.88
N SER A 293 46.08 -11.85 20.70
CA SER A 293 46.33 -10.80 19.71
C SER A 293 47.63 -11.00 18.93
N GLY A 294 47.69 -10.47 17.71
CA GLY A 294 48.90 -10.49 16.86
C GLY A 294 48.88 -11.57 15.76
N TYR A 295 49.94 -12.37 15.66
CA TYR A 295 50.15 -13.37 14.61
C TYR A 295 50.42 -14.75 15.21
N ASN A 296 49.56 -15.74 14.94
CA ASN A 296 49.67 -17.11 15.47
C ASN A 296 49.67 -17.21 17.01
N SER A 297 49.03 -16.27 17.72
CA SER A 297 48.94 -16.28 19.19
C SER A 297 47.77 -17.13 19.69
N LYS A 298 47.94 -17.82 20.82
CA LYS A 298 46.93 -18.73 21.38
C LYS A 298 46.77 -18.58 22.89
N ALA A 299 45.60 -18.15 23.32
CA ALA A 299 45.19 -18.12 24.72
C ALA A 299 44.21 -19.27 25.01
N ALA A 300 44.76 -20.41 25.42
CA ALA A 300 44.06 -21.70 25.44
C ALA A 300 43.27 -21.97 26.73
N ALA A 301 43.56 -21.26 27.82
CA ALA A 301 43.02 -21.52 29.15
C ALA A 301 42.18 -20.34 29.66
N ASP A 302 41.34 -20.59 30.66
CA ASP A 302 40.51 -19.54 31.25
C ASP A 302 41.36 -18.39 31.79
N MET A 303 40.95 -17.16 31.49
CA MET A 303 41.60 -15.90 31.87
C MET A 303 43.07 -15.81 31.39
N SER A 304 43.47 -16.57 30.37
CA SER A 304 44.82 -16.50 29.83
C SER A 304 44.96 -15.42 28.74
N ASN A 305 46.16 -14.89 28.56
CA ASN A 305 46.45 -13.81 27.62
C ASN A 305 47.69 -14.12 26.76
N ALA A 306 47.57 -14.04 25.43
CA ALA A 306 48.64 -14.34 24.49
C ALA A 306 48.77 -13.25 23.41
N GLU A 307 49.85 -12.48 23.42
CA GLU A 307 50.01 -11.30 22.55
C GLU A 307 51.25 -11.44 21.64
N ASN A 308 51.28 -10.71 20.52
CA ASN A 308 52.37 -10.61 19.53
C ASN A 308 52.56 -11.82 18.59
N TYR A 309 53.73 -12.47 18.53
CA TYR A 309 54.06 -13.45 17.47
C TYR A 309 54.30 -14.84 18.05
N ALA A 310 53.44 -15.79 17.65
CA ALA A 310 53.52 -17.21 18.00
C ALA A 310 53.59 -17.48 19.51
N THR A 311 52.84 -16.73 20.32
CA THR A 311 52.80 -16.88 21.78
C THR A 311 51.68 -17.84 22.20
N GLU A 312 51.90 -18.56 23.30
CA GLU A 312 50.92 -19.52 23.83
C GLU A 312 50.73 -19.37 25.35
N ALA A 313 49.52 -19.03 25.78
CA ALA A 313 49.12 -18.97 27.18
C ALA A 313 48.20 -20.15 27.53
N ASN A 314 48.82 -21.25 27.97
CA ASN A 314 48.18 -22.56 28.19
C ASN A 314 47.73 -22.81 29.63
N GLY A 315 48.19 -21.98 30.59
CA GLY A 315 47.80 -22.07 31.99
C GLY A 315 46.64 -21.15 32.36
N LYS A 316 45.80 -21.55 33.31
CA LYS A 316 44.75 -20.66 33.84
C LYS A 316 45.37 -19.39 34.41
N CYS A 317 44.82 -18.22 34.05
CA CYS A 317 45.37 -16.91 34.41
C CYS A 317 46.82 -16.66 33.95
N SER A 318 47.33 -17.36 32.93
CA SER A 318 48.70 -17.16 32.43
C SER A 318 48.79 -16.04 31.39
N HIS A 319 49.97 -15.46 31.23
CA HIS A 319 50.25 -14.39 30.26
C HIS A 319 51.50 -14.74 29.44
N ALA A 320 51.42 -14.66 28.12
CA ALA A 320 52.54 -14.85 27.21
C ALA A 320 52.61 -13.69 26.20
N GLU A 321 53.75 -13.01 26.11
CA GLU A 321 53.96 -11.88 25.19
C GLU A 321 55.33 -11.91 24.51
N GLY A 322 55.45 -11.23 23.36
CA GLY A 322 56.68 -11.16 22.58
C GLY A 322 56.78 -12.20 21.43
N LEU A 323 57.92 -12.87 21.30
CA LEU A 323 58.23 -13.77 20.18
C LEU A 323 58.38 -15.20 20.67
N ILE A 324 57.46 -16.10 20.31
CA ILE A 324 57.56 -17.54 20.62
C ILE A 324 57.64 -17.78 22.14
N SER A 325 56.86 -17.04 22.91
CA SER A 325 56.78 -17.17 24.38
C SER A 325 55.65 -18.13 24.78
N ILE A 326 55.88 -19.01 25.75
CA ILE A 326 54.93 -20.05 26.17
C ILE A 326 54.75 -20.04 27.69
N ALA A 327 53.52 -19.82 28.15
CA ALA A 327 53.15 -19.79 29.57
C ALA A 327 52.22 -20.96 29.93
N ASN A 328 52.79 -22.11 30.32
CA ASN A 328 52.03 -23.34 30.62
C ASN A 328 51.56 -23.45 32.08
N GLY A 329 52.13 -22.67 32.99
CA GLY A 329 51.79 -22.74 34.41
C GLY A 329 50.52 -21.95 34.75
N MET A 330 49.77 -22.40 35.76
CA MET A 330 48.73 -21.55 36.35
C MET A 330 49.37 -20.25 36.86
N ALA A 331 48.79 -19.10 36.51
CA ALA A 331 49.29 -17.77 36.86
C ALA A 331 50.74 -17.51 36.44
N SER A 332 51.25 -18.19 35.40
CA SER A 332 52.62 -17.98 34.90
C SER A 332 52.70 -16.82 33.91
N HIS A 333 53.84 -16.14 33.85
CA HIS A 333 54.11 -15.06 32.90
C HIS A 333 55.38 -15.36 32.09
N ALA A 334 55.31 -15.28 30.76
CA ALA A 334 56.43 -15.45 29.84
C ALA A 334 56.52 -14.27 28.87
N GLU A 335 57.62 -13.52 28.91
CA GLU A 335 57.82 -12.35 28.03
C GLU A 335 59.17 -12.43 27.28
N GLY A 336 59.32 -11.62 26.23
CA GLY A 336 60.55 -11.53 25.42
C GLY A 336 60.57 -12.52 24.25
N GLY A 337 61.72 -13.17 24.00
CA GLY A 337 61.92 -14.05 22.85
C GLY A 337 62.31 -15.48 23.21
N GLY A 338 61.44 -16.46 22.92
CA GLY A 338 61.67 -17.88 23.14
C GLY A 338 61.65 -18.30 24.62
N THR A 339 60.81 -17.66 25.44
CA THR A 339 60.70 -17.95 26.87
C THR A 339 59.58 -18.96 27.15
N SER A 340 59.86 -19.99 27.96
CA SER A 340 58.86 -21.00 28.32
C SER A 340 58.77 -21.20 29.83
N THR A 341 57.58 -21.12 30.39
CA THR A 341 57.30 -21.39 31.81
C THR A 341 56.36 -22.59 31.97
N TYR A 342 56.57 -23.38 33.03
CA TYR A 342 55.82 -24.64 33.28
C TYR A 342 55.17 -24.71 34.68
N ARG A 343 55.43 -23.74 35.54
CA ARG A 343 54.87 -23.61 36.90
C ARG A 343 54.36 -22.20 37.11
N ALA A 344 53.67 -21.92 38.22
CA ALA A 344 53.37 -20.56 38.64
C ALA A 344 54.69 -19.79 38.84
N SER A 345 55.10 -19.03 37.83
CA SER A 345 56.39 -18.34 37.75
C SER A 345 56.40 -17.28 36.66
N THR A 346 57.21 -16.24 36.84
CA THR A 346 57.51 -15.20 35.85
C THR A 346 58.87 -15.48 35.23
N MET A 347 59.00 -15.44 33.90
CA MET A 347 60.29 -15.47 33.20
C MET A 347 60.37 -14.43 32.08
N TRP A 348 61.50 -13.72 32.03
CA TRP A 348 61.88 -12.80 30.96
C TRP A 348 63.17 -13.27 30.26
N ARG A 349 63.46 -12.77 29.06
CA ARG A 349 64.78 -12.94 28.42
C ARG A 349 65.24 -11.62 27.81
N MET A 350 66.19 -10.96 28.46
CA MET A 350 66.88 -9.79 27.90
C MET A 350 67.87 -10.24 26.82
N GLN A 351 67.73 -9.68 25.62
CA GLN A 351 68.78 -9.73 24.61
C GLN A 351 69.88 -8.75 25.06
N MET A 352 70.97 -9.26 25.63
CA MET A 352 72.13 -8.40 25.92
C MET A 352 72.65 -7.85 24.59
N ALA A 353 72.47 -6.55 24.36
CA ALA A 353 73.24 -5.86 23.35
C ALA A 353 74.73 -6.01 23.71
N SER A 354 75.48 -6.70 22.86
CA SER A 354 76.93 -6.76 22.95
C SER A 354 77.47 -5.34 22.90
N MET A 355 77.88 -4.79 24.05
CA MET A 355 78.68 -3.57 24.07
C MET A 355 80.03 -3.91 23.42
N PRO A 356 80.49 -3.15 22.41
CA PRO A 356 81.85 -3.30 21.95
C PRO A 356 82.78 -2.92 23.11
N ILE A 357 83.64 -3.87 23.50
CA ILE A 357 84.77 -3.60 24.40
C ILE A 357 85.69 -2.65 23.61
N LEU A 358 85.81 -1.41 24.09
CA LEU A 358 86.83 -0.46 23.64
C LEU A 358 88.13 -0.67 24.42
#